data_AF-A0AAV2Z6K8-F1
#
_entry.id   AF-A0AAV2Z6K8-F1
#
_cell.length_a   1.000
_cell.length_b   1.000
_cell.length_c   1.000
_cell.angle_alpha   90.00
_cell.angle_beta   90.00
_cell.angle_gamma   90.00
#
_symmetry.space_group_name_H-M   'P 1'
#
loop_
_entity.id
_entity.type
_entity.pdbx_description
1 polymer ?
#
loop_
_entity_poly.entity_id
_entity_poly.type
_entity_poly.pdbx_seq_one_letter_code
_entity_poly.pdbx_strand_id
1 'polypeptide(L)' 'MKFAVTASFAALLAVAAAAPCDLAKMAPLAADADAVKCATDSKYNLVSMAAPSDNEVKQFCASSACQALLPKLTALE' A
#
# COMPACT_ATOMS: atom_id res chain seq x y z
N MET A 1 46.76 15.90 -16.49
CA MET A 1 45.69 15.75 -17.51
C MET A 1 44.45 15.25 -16.80
N LYS A 2 43.37 16.02 -16.91
CA LYS A 2 42.08 15.82 -16.22
C LYS A 2 41.13 15.13 -17.21
N PHE A 3 40.61 13.96 -16.86
CA PHE A 3 39.44 13.40 -17.54
C PHE A 3 38.39 13.09 -16.49
N ALA A 4 37.45 14.03 -16.36
CA ALA A 4 36.25 13.88 -15.58
C ALA A 4 35.34 12.87 -16.30
N VAL A 5 35.14 11.70 -15.68
CA VAL A 5 34.12 10.75 -16.11
C VAL A 5 32.80 11.24 -15.56
N THR A 6 32.10 12.08 -16.34
CA THR A 6 30.70 12.42 -16.08
C THR A 6 29.85 11.24 -16.56
N ALA A 7 29.60 10.28 -15.67
CA ALA A 7 28.56 9.29 -15.90
C ALA A 7 27.20 9.95 -15.70
N SER A 8 26.60 10.40 -16.81
CA SER A 8 25.21 10.83 -16.85
C SER A 8 24.31 9.65 -16.47
N PHE A 9 23.82 9.63 -15.24
CA PHE A 9 22.70 8.78 -14.87
C PHE A 9 21.43 9.38 -15.47
N ALA A 10 21.13 9.02 -16.72
CA ALA A 10 19.78 9.15 -17.24
C ALA A 10 18.90 8.19 -16.44
N ALA A 11 18.28 8.69 -15.38
CA ALA A 11 17.27 7.96 -14.63
C ALA A 11 16.12 7.64 -15.59
N LEU A 12 16.00 6.37 -15.97
CA LEU A 12 14.82 5.82 -16.62
C LEU A 12 13.66 5.95 -15.62
N LEU A 13 12.91 7.04 -15.71
CA LEU A 13 11.57 7.13 -15.13
C LEU A 13 10.64 6.29 -16.01
N ALA A 14 10.72 4.97 -15.86
CA ALA A 14 9.61 4.11 -16.21
C ALA A 14 8.49 4.42 -15.22
N VAL A 15 7.68 5.43 -15.52
CA VAL A 15 6.33 5.52 -14.94
C VAL A 15 5.61 4.29 -15.47
N ALA A 16 5.60 3.22 -14.67
CA ALA A 16 4.64 2.16 -14.84
C ALA A 16 3.28 2.86 -14.81
N ALA A 17 2.59 2.89 -15.94
CA ALA A 17 1.20 3.31 -15.97
C ALA A 17 0.44 2.29 -15.12
N ALA A 18 0.22 2.62 -13.85
CA ALA A 18 -0.67 1.85 -13.01
C ALA A 18 -2.03 1.85 -13.71
N ALA A 19 -2.61 0.66 -13.87
CA ALA A 19 -4.00 0.57 -14.29
C ALA A 19 -4.84 1.46 -13.36
N PRO A 20 -5.83 2.21 -13.87
CA PRO A 20 -6.68 3.02 -13.02
C PRO A 20 -7.33 2.11 -11.96
N CYS A 21 -7.11 2.43 -10.69
CA CYS A 21 -7.72 1.69 -9.59
C CYS A 21 -9.23 1.96 -9.58
N ASP A 22 -10.06 0.91 -9.63
CA ASP A 22 -11.50 1.04 -9.44
C ASP A 22 -11.83 1.13 -7.95
N LEU A 23 -11.79 2.36 -7.42
CA LEU A 23 -12.09 2.64 -6.02
C LEU A 23 -13.52 2.26 -5.63
N ALA A 24 -14.46 2.10 -6.58
CA ALA A 24 -15.82 1.68 -6.27
C ALA A 24 -15.86 0.23 -5.77
N LYS A 25 -14.91 -0.63 -6.19
CA LYS A 25 -14.78 -2.00 -5.69
C LYS A 25 -14.38 -2.05 -4.22
N MET A 26 -13.74 -1.02 -3.70
CA MET A 26 -13.33 -0.91 -2.30
C MET A 26 -14.49 -0.49 -1.38
N ALA A 27 -15.64 -0.08 -1.90
CA ALA A 27 -16.79 0.39 -1.10
C ALA A 27 -17.25 -0.60 0.01
N PRO A 28 -17.29 -1.93 -0.21
CA PRO A 28 -17.65 -2.89 0.84
C PRO A 28 -16.71 -2.85 2.05
N LEU A 29 -15.45 -2.43 1.84
CA LEU A 29 -14.44 -2.38 2.88
C LEU A 29 -14.71 -1.29 3.92
N ALA A 30 -15.46 -0.24 3.56
CA ALA A 30 -15.78 0.85 4.46
C ALA A 30 -16.65 0.42 5.66
N ALA A 31 -17.43 -0.64 5.49
CA ALA A 31 -18.27 -1.23 6.55
C ALA A 31 -17.74 -2.57 7.07
N ASP A 32 -16.58 -3.03 6.56
CA ASP A 32 -16.03 -4.32 6.94
C ASP A 32 -15.42 -4.26 8.35
N ALA A 33 -15.89 -5.15 9.23
CA ALA A 33 -15.46 -5.16 10.63
C ALA A 33 -13.96 -5.48 10.77
N ASP A 34 -13.40 -6.32 9.89
CA ASP A 34 -11.98 -6.63 9.89
C ASP A 34 -11.17 -5.43 9.37
N ALA A 35 -11.70 -4.64 8.43
CA ALA A 35 -11.07 -3.39 8.00
C ALA A 35 -10.98 -2.34 9.11
N VAL A 36 -12.08 -2.10 9.81
CA VAL A 36 -12.13 -1.15 10.95
C VAL A 36 -11.21 -1.60 12.08
N LYS A 37 -11.25 -2.89 12.41
CA LYS A 37 -10.42 -3.44 13.47
C LYS A 37 -8.94 -3.46 13.07
N CYS A 38 -8.64 -3.81 11.83
CA CYS A 38 -7.29 -3.76 11.29
C CYS A 38 -6.72 -2.34 11.35
N ALA A 39 -7.47 -1.31 10.93
CA ALA A 39 -7.01 0.08 11.03
C ALA A 39 -6.72 0.49 12.48
N THR A 40 -7.55 0.04 13.42
CA THR A 40 -7.38 0.34 14.85
C THR A 40 -6.15 -0.36 15.45
N ASP A 41 -5.96 -1.64 15.13
CA ASP A 41 -4.86 -2.47 15.64
C ASP A 41 -3.52 -2.04 15.02
N SER A 42 -3.48 -1.80 13.70
CA SER A 42 -2.26 -1.44 12.96
C SER A 42 -1.87 0.03 13.07
N LYS A 43 -2.81 0.89 13.48
CA LYS A 43 -2.73 2.36 13.36
C LYS A 43 -2.61 2.87 11.93
N TYR A 44 -2.78 1.99 10.94
CA TYR A 44 -2.71 2.35 9.54
C TYR A 44 -4.09 2.79 9.01
N ASN A 45 -4.11 3.94 8.35
CA ASN A 45 -5.31 4.41 7.67
C ASN A 45 -5.36 3.89 6.22
N LEU A 46 -6.16 2.85 5.99
CA LEU A 46 -6.35 2.22 4.67
C LEU A 46 -6.84 3.20 3.59
N VAL A 47 -7.63 4.22 3.94
CA VAL A 47 -8.13 5.23 2.97
C VAL A 47 -7.15 6.37 2.72
N SER A 48 -6.01 6.43 3.43
CA SER A 48 -4.99 7.46 3.16
C SER A 48 -4.28 7.27 1.82
N MET A 49 -4.33 6.04 1.26
CA MET A 49 -3.57 5.62 0.07
C MET A 49 -2.06 5.87 0.17
N ALA A 50 -1.55 6.20 1.37
CA ALA A 50 -0.14 6.35 1.65
C ALA A 50 0.46 4.97 1.92
N ALA A 51 1.69 4.76 1.48
CA ALA A 51 2.43 3.57 1.87
C ALA A 51 2.59 3.54 3.41
N PRO A 52 2.28 2.42 4.09
CA PRO A 52 2.47 2.30 5.52
C PRO A 52 3.96 2.39 5.88
N SER A 53 4.27 2.94 7.05
CA SER A 53 5.59 2.85 7.65
C SER A 53 5.92 1.42 8.09
N ASP A 54 7.21 1.11 8.27
CA ASP A 54 7.64 -0.20 8.77
C ASP A 54 6.99 -0.61 10.09
N ASN A 55 6.70 0.37 10.96
CA ASN A 55 6.02 0.10 12.22
C ASN A 55 4.55 -0.27 12.00
N GLU A 56 3.85 0.46 11.13
CA GLU A 56 2.47 0.14 10.75
C GLU A 56 2.39 -1.23 10.07
N VAL A 57 3.34 -1.59 9.19
CA VAL A 57 3.42 -2.92 8.59
C VAL A 57 3.58 -4.01 9.65
N LYS A 58 4.46 -3.82 10.64
CA LYS A 58 4.64 -4.79 11.74
C LYS A 58 3.34 -4.99 12.53
N GLN A 59 2.65 -3.90 12.86
CA GLN A 59 1.38 -3.98 13.61
C GLN A 59 0.27 -4.60 12.74
N PHE A 60 0.26 -4.29 11.44
CA PHE A 60 -0.64 -4.91 10.47
C PHE A 60 -0.44 -6.42 10.41
N CYS A 61 0.80 -6.89 10.26
CA CYS A 61 1.10 -8.32 10.23
C CYS A 61 0.80 -9.06 11.54
N ALA A 62 0.82 -8.35 12.68
CA ALA A 62 0.51 -8.91 14.00
C ALA A 62 -1.01 -8.97 14.31
N SER A 63 -1.86 -8.27 13.56
CA SER A 63 -3.31 -8.28 13.78
C SER A 63 -3.98 -9.39 12.99
N SER A 64 -4.71 -10.26 13.68
CA SER A 64 -5.53 -11.30 13.04
C SER A 64 -6.66 -10.72 12.18
N ALA A 65 -7.18 -9.54 12.53
CA ALA A 65 -8.16 -8.83 11.70
C ALA A 65 -7.53 -8.36 10.39
N CYS A 66 -6.31 -7.82 10.43
CA CYS A 66 -5.58 -7.48 9.20
C CYS A 66 -5.27 -8.71 8.34
N GLN A 67 -4.96 -9.85 8.94
CA GLN A 67 -4.78 -11.11 8.20
C GLN A 67 -6.08 -11.61 7.57
N ALA A 68 -7.22 -11.44 8.25
CA ALA A 68 -8.55 -11.76 7.71
C ALA A 68 -9.00 -10.78 6.60
N LEU A 69 -8.48 -9.55 6.62
CA LEU A 69 -8.77 -8.52 5.62
C LEU A 69 -8.06 -8.75 4.28
N LEU A 70 -6.81 -9.23 4.29
CA LEU A 70 -6.01 -9.48 3.09
C LEU A 70 -6.72 -10.29 1.99
N PRO A 71 -7.32 -11.47 2.26
CA PRO A 71 -8.02 -12.23 1.22
C PRO A 71 -9.25 -11.48 0.67
N LYS A 72 -9.88 -10.61 1.47
CA LYS A 72 -11.00 -9.78 1.01
C LYS A 72 -10.49 -8.71 0.04
N LEU A 73 -9.35 -8.09 0.32
CA LEU A 73 -8.71 -7.12 -0.57
C LEU A 73 -8.37 -7.74 -1.93
N THR A 74 -7.75 -8.92 -1.93
CA THR A 74 -7.42 -9.65 -3.18
C THR A 74 -8.67 -10.06 -3.98
N ALA A 75 -9.81 -10.28 -3.32
CA ALA A 75 -11.06 -10.60 -4.01
C ALA A 75 -11.76 -9.38 -4.66
N LEU A 76 -11.27 -8.16 -4.40
CA LEU A 76 -11.78 -6.91 -4.98
C LEU A 76 -10.96 -6.45 -6.20
N GLU A 77 -9.86 -7.14 -6.51
CA GLU A 77 -9.00 -6.95 -7.69
C GLU A 77 -9.64 -7.47 -8.99
#